data_AF-A0A453DS32-F1
#
_entry.id   AF-A0A453DS32-F1
#
_cell.length_a   1.000
_cell.length_b   1.000
_cell.length_c   1.000
_cell.angle_alpha   90.00
_cell.angle_beta   90.00
_cell.angle_gamma   90.00
#
_symmetry.space_group_name_H-M   'P 1'
#
loop_
_entity.id
_entity.type
_entity.pdbx_description
1 polymer ?
#
loop_
_entity_poly.entity_id
_entity_poly.type
_entity_poly.pdbx_seq_one_letter_code
_entity_poly.pdbx_strand_id
1 'polypeptide(L)'
;RMVIQVLDDSTDPVVKDLVKIECQRWKSKGVNIRYEVRENRKGYKAGALKQGLMRDYVRECEFIAMFDADFQPESDFLLRTVPFLVHNPDIALVQTRWKFVNSDECLLTRFQEMSLDYHFKFEQEAGSIVYSFFGFNGTAGVWRISAINDAGGWNDRTTVEDMDLAVRTALLGWKFVYVGDVKVRSELPSTFKAYRFQQHRWSCGPANLFKKMLVDILENKVYIYLILEDTSPHTPSCCLKFNLLCRKCHFGANSTCCTTSSSLGRLLLIH
;
A
#
# COMPACT_ATOMS: atom_id res chain seq x y z
N ARG A 1 10.27 -17.51 9.72
CA ARG A 1 11.21 -17.41 8.58
C ARG A 1 10.93 -16.11 7.82
N MET A 2 11.95 -15.43 7.29
CA MET A 2 11.80 -14.21 6.48
C MET A 2 12.37 -14.43 5.07
N VAL A 3 11.71 -13.90 4.06
CA VAL A 3 12.20 -13.82 2.68
C VAL A 3 12.19 -12.36 2.27
N ILE A 4 13.25 -11.88 1.63
CA ILE A 4 13.31 -10.55 1.02
C ILE A 4 13.17 -10.72 -0.49
N GLN A 5 12.26 -9.97 -1.10
CA GLN A 5 12.04 -9.95 -2.53
C GLN A 5 12.29 -8.52 -3.04
N VAL A 6 13.22 -8.38 -3.98
CA VAL A 6 13.49 -7.13 -4.69
C VAL A 6 12.85 -7.25 -6.07
N LEU A 7 11.83 -6.44 -6.34
CA LEU A 7 11.10 -6.41 -7.59
C LEU A 7 11.62 -5.28 -8.48
N ASP A 8 12.54 -5.61 -9.38
CA ASP A 8 13.20 -4.61 -10.21
C ASP A 8 12.56 -4.47 -11.58
N ASP A 9 11.90 -3.33 -11.77
CA ASP A 9 11.24 -2.89 -12.99
C ASP A 9 12.05 -1.86 -13.81
N SER A 10 13.33 -1.69 -13.47
CA SER A 10 14.23 -0.75 -14.15
C SER A 10 14.35 -1.07 -15.64
N THR A 11 14.65 -0.06 -16.45
CA THR A 11 14.98 -0.23 -17.88
C THR A 11 16.44 0.08 -18.19
N ASP A 12 17.13 0.76 -17.28
CA ASP A 12 18.54 1.06 -17.40
C ASP A 12 19.37 -0.20 -17.04
N PRO A 13 20.16 -0.74 -17.99
CA PRO A 13 21.02 -1.88 -17.72
C PRO A 13 22.00 -1.66 -16.57
N VAL A 14 22.53 -0.43 -16.42
CA VAL A 14 23.49 -0.10 -15.36
C VAL A 14 22.82 -0.21 -13.99
N VAL A 15 21.60 0.31 -13.86
CA VAL A 15 20.83 0.21 -12.61
C VAL A 15 20.52 -1.25 -12.28
N LYS A 16 20.08 -2.05 -13.26
CA LYS A 16 19.82 -3.48 -13.05
C LYS A 16 21.05 -4.22 -12.55
N ASP A 17 22.20 -3.98 -13.16
CA ASP A 17 23.44 -4.64 -12.78
C ASP A 17 23.86 -4.25 -11.35
N LEU A 18 23.73 -2.97 -10.98
CA LEU A 18 24.00 -2.51 -9.61
C LEU A 18 23.09 -3.18 -8.58
N VAL A 19 21.78 -3.22 -8.81
CA VAL A 19 20.81 -3.86 -7.90
C VAL A 19 21.08 -5.36 -7.80
N LYS A 20 21.37 -6.02 -8.93
CA LYS A 20 21.71 -7.45 -8.97
C LYS A 20 22.97 -7.77 -8.18
N ILE A 21 24.03 -6.97 -8.33
CA ILE A 21 25.30 -7.13 -7.58
C ILE A 21 25.03 -7.00 -6.07
N GLU A 22 24.27 -6.00 -5.64
CA GLU A 22 23.97 -5.80 -4.22
C GLU A 22 23.11 -6.95 -3.66
N CYS A 23 22.12 -7.43 -4.42
CA CYS A 23 21.35 -8.62 -4.03
C CYS A 23 22.23 -9.87 -3.88
N GLN A 24 23.20 -10.07 -4.79
CA GLN A 24 24.17 -11.18 -4.69
C GLN A 24 25.06 -11.05 -3.46
N ARG A 25 25.48 -9.83 -3.11
CA ARG A 25 26.27 -9.55 -1.91
C ARG A 25 25.51 -9.88 -0.63
N TRP A 26 24.22 -9.55 -0.53
CA TRP A 26 23.41 -9.93 0.64
C TRP A 26 23.15 -11.43 0.69
N LYS A 27 22.93 -12.05 -0.48
CA LYS A 27 22.77 -13.50 -0.58
C LYS A 27 24.03 -14.25 -0.12
N SER A 28 25.24 -13.77 -0.45
CA SER A 28 26.50 -14.38 0.01
C SER A 28 26.72 -14.26 1.51
N LYS A 29 26.10 -13.26 2.17
CA LYS A 29 26.04 -13.13 3.63
C LYS A 29 24.98 -14.02 4.28
N GLY A 30 24.30 -14.88 3.51
CA GLY A 30 23.28 -15.80 4.01
C GLY A 30 21.88 -15.18 4.16
N VAL A 31 21.66 -13.95 3.69
CA VAL A 31 20.32 -13.35 3.68
C VAL A 31 19.46 -14.05 2.62
N ASN A 32 18.25 -14.47 2.99
CA ASN A 32 17.29 -15.07 2.06
C ASN A 32 16.63 -14.00 1.19
N ILE A 33 17.41 -13.45 0.25
CA ILE A 33 17.00 -12.42 -0.70
C ILE A 33 16.81 -13.00 -2.11
N ARG A 34 15.78 -12.53 -2.80
CA ARG A 34 15.39 -12.92 -4.15
C ARG A 34 15.31 -11.67 -5.00
N TYR A 35 16.09 -11.65 -6.07
CA TYR A 35 16.07 -10.57 -7.08
C TYR A 35 15.20 -11.03 -8.23
N GLU A 36 14.11 -10.32 -8.49
CA GLU A 36 13.10 -10.68 -9.45
C GLU A 36 13.00 -9.57 -10.51
N VAL A 37 13.17 -9.95 -11.77
CA VAL A 37 13.02 -9.07 -12.93
C VAL A 37 11.98 -9.69 -13.84
N ARG A 38 11.20 -8.84 -14.50
CA ARG A 38 10.21 -9.26 -15.48
C ARG A 38 10.51 -8.75 -16.88
N GLU A 39 10.01 -9.49 -17.88
CA GLU A 39 10.27 -9.21 -19.29
C GLU A 39 9.46 -8.01 -19.81
N ASN A 40 8.29 -7.75 -19.22
CA ASN A 40 7.41 -6.63 -19.60
C ASN A 40 7.00 -5.81 -18.38
N ARG A 41 6.77 -4.52 -18.60
CA ARG A 41 6.36 -3.56 -17.55
C ARG A 41 4.84 -3.35 -17.48
N LYS A 42 4.05 -4.33 -17.92
CA LYS A 42 2.59 -4.21 -17.96
C LYS A 42 2.05 -4.04 -16.53
N GLY A 43 1.29 -2.98 -16.31
CA GLY A 43 0.71 -2.68 -15.00
C GLY A 43 1.69 -2.13 -13.97
N TYR A 44 2.92 -1.75 -14.38
CA TYR A 44 3.91 -1.08 -13.51
C TYR A 44 4.02 -1.76 -12.13
N LYS A 45 3.94 -0.99 -11.04
CA LYS A 45 4.05 -1.46 -9.65
C LYS A 45 3.04 -2.58 -9.34
N ALA A 46 1.77 -2.41 -9.69
CA ALA A 46 0.75 -3.45 -9.51
C ALA A 46 1.12 -4.77 -10.20
N GLY A 47 1.64 -4.69 -11.43
CA GLY A 47 2.06 -5.85 -12.21
C GLY A 47 3.30 -6.54 -11.62
N ALA A 48 4.27 -5.77 -11.14
CA ALA A 48 5.43 -6.30 -10.45
C ALA A 48 5.01 -7.02 -9.15
N LEU A 49 4.22 -6.36 -8.30
CA LEU A 49 3.68 -6.93 -7.06
C LEU A 49 2.88 -8.21 -7.30
N LYS A 50 2.07 -8.23 -8.36
CA LYS A 50 1.31 -9.42 -8.77
C LYS A 50 2.22 -10.59 -9.12
N GLN A 51 3.24 -10.37 -9.95
CA GLN A 51 4.19 -11.43 -10.31
C GLN A 51 5.04 -11.86 -9.11
N GLY A 52 5.40 -10.91 -8.24
CA GLY A 52 6.12 -11.18 -6.99
C GLY A 52 5.36 -12.13 -6.08
N LEU A 53 4.05 -11.92 -5.90
CA LEU A 53 3.17 -12.80 -5.12
C LEU A 53 2.98 -14.20 -5.73
N MET A 54 3.18 -14.36 -7.04
CA MET A 54 3.03 -15.66 -7.72
C MET A 54 4.23 -16.59 -7.55
N ARG A 55 5.34 -16.12 -6.97
CA ARG A 55 6.54 -16.94 -6.78
C ARG A 55 6.29 -18.04 -5.74
N ASP A 56 6.80 -19.24 -6.00
CA ASP A 56 6.50 -20.43 -5.18
C ASP A 56 6.89 -20.25 -3.71
N TYR A 57 8.00 -19.56 -3.43
CA TYR A 57 8.45 -19.29 -2.06
C TYR A 57 7.53 -18.34 -1.28
N VAL A 58 6.65 -17.60 -1.96
CA VAL A 58 5.65 -16.74 -1.30
C VAL A 58 4.50 -17.56 -0.72
N ARG A 59 4.25 -18.78 -1.23
CA ARG A 59 3.21 -19.67 -0.70
C ARG A 59 3.45 -20.08 0.77
N GLU A 60 4.71 -20.03 1.21
CA GLU A 60 5.09 -20.28 2.60
C GLU A 60 4.96 -19.03 3.49
N CYS A 61 4.56 -17.89 2.94
CA CYS A 61 4.43 -16.63 3.67
C CYS A 61 2.96 -16.33 3.99
N GLU A 62 2.70 -15.83 5.18
CA GLU A 62 1.37 -15.40 5.62
C GLU A 62 1.21 -13.87 5.57
N PHE A 63 2.30 -13.14 5.78
CA PHE A 63 2.33 -11.69 5.76
C PHE A 63 3.32 -11.17 4.74
N ILE A 64 3.02 -10.00 4.18
CA ILE A 64 3.91 -9.25 3.29
C ILE A 64 4.07 -7.82 3.79
N ALA A 65 5.30 -7.43 4.11
CA ALA A 65 5.65 -6.04 4.35
C ALA A 65 6.13 -5.41 3.03
N MET A 66 5.65 -4.23 2.71
CA MET A 66 5.93 -3.56 1.44
C MET A 66 6.62 -2.22 1.63
N PHE A 67 7.69 -2.02 0.89
CA PHE A 67 8.45 -0.79 0.87
C PHE A 67 8.79 -0.38 -0.56
N ASP A 68 8.63 0.91 -0.84
CA ASP A 68 9.26 1.53 -1.99
C ASP A 68 10.79 1.64 -1.75
N ALA A 69 11.57 1.65 -2.81
CA ALA A 69 13.04 1.64 -2.76
C ALA A 69 13.68 2.80 -1.97
N ASP A 70 12.98 3.91 -1.79
CA ASP A 70 13.39 5.10 -1.03
C ASP A 70 12.99 5.06 0.46
N PHE A 71 12.28 4.03 0.91
CA PHE A 71 11.85 3.90 2.30
C PHE A 71 12.86 3.12 3.15
N GLN A 72 13.15 3.64 4.34
CA GLN A 72 14.11 3.06 5.28
C GLN A 72 13.40 2.65 6.58
N PRO A 73 12.91 1.40 6.68
CA PRO A 73 12.32 0.89 7.91
C PRO A 73 13.38 0.66 8.99
N GLU A 74 12.98 0.80 10.24
CA GLU A 74 13.80 0.41 11.39
C GLU A 74 13.93 -1.12 11.49
N SER A 75 15.02 -1.58 12.11
CA SER A 75 15.30 -3.01 12.26
C SER A 75 14.23 -3.80 13.05
N ASP A 76 13.44 -3.10 13.88
CA ASP A 76 12.36 -3.65 14.67
C ASP A 76 10.98 -3.54 14.01
N PHE A 77 10.89 -3.02 12.77
CA PHE A 77 9.62 -2.73 12.08
C PHE A 77 8.67 -3.93 12.07
N LEU A 78 9.13 -5.11 11.66
CA LEU A 78 8.31 -6.32 11.61
C LEU A 78 7.92 -6.83 13.00
N LEU A 79 8.77 -6.60 14.01
CA LEU A 79 8.49 -6.97 15.39
C LEU A 79 7.37 -6.09 15.98
N ARG A 80 7.30 -4.82 15.56
CA ARG A 80 6.30 -3.87 16.04
C ARG A 80 5.00 -3.86 15.25
N THR A 81 4.94 -4.48 14.06
CA THR A 81 3.75 -4.46 13.19
C THR A 81 3.05 -5.82 13.09
N VAL A 82 3.80 -6.91 12.93
CA VAL A 82 3.23 -8.25 12.72
C VAL A 82 2.38 -8.75 13.90
N PRO A 83 2.68 -8.46 15.18
CA PRO A 83 1.85 -8.92 16.30
C PRO A 83 0.38 -8.49 16.18
N PHE A 84 0.08 -7.30 15.64
CA PHE A 84 -1.31 -6.87 15.42
C PHE A 84 -2.08 -7.84 14.51
N LEU A 85 -1.44 -8.31 13.44
CA LEU A 85 -2.02 -9.30 12.52
C LEU A 85 -2.10 -10.70 13.16
N VAL A 86 -1.13 -11.08 13.97
CA VAL A 86 -1.14 -12.39 14.64
C VAL A 86 -2.23 -12.48 15.71
N HIS A 87 -2.41 -11.41 16.49
CA HIS A 87 -3.37 -11.38 17.59
C HIS A 87 -4.82 -11.17 17.14
N ASN A 88 -5.04 -10.61 15.95
CA ASN A 88 -6.38 -10.39 15.42
C ASN A 88 -6.49 -10.91 13.98
N PRO A 89 -7.21 -12.04 13.76
CA PRO A 89 -7.35 -12.63 12.44
C PRO A 89 -8.18 -11.77 11.47
N ASP A 90 -8.97 -10.81 11.95
CA ASP A 90 -9.79 -9.92 11.11
C ASP A 90 -8.99 -8.77 10.50
N ILE A 91 -7.76 -8.53 10.96
CA ILE A 91 -6.92 -7.45 10.44
C ILE A 91 -6.24 -7.93 9.16
N ALA A 92 -6.45 -7.15 8.08
CA ALA A 92 -5.80 -7.34 6.79
C ALA A 92 -4.54 -6.50 6.63
N LEU A 93 -4.53 -5.29 7.18
CA LEU A 93 -3.47 -4.30 6.98
C LEU A 93 -3.07 -3.64 8.29
N VAL A 94 -1.77 -3.55 8.51
CA VAL A 94 -1.14 -2.65 9.47
C VAL A 94 -0.37 -1.59 8.69
N GLN A 95 -0.84 -0.35 8.69
CA GLN A 95 -0.15 0.80 8.10
C GLN A 95 0.65 1.53 9.17
N THR A 96 1.86 1.96 8.81
CA THR A 96 2.71 2.75 9.71
C THR A 96 2.89 4.17 9.20
N ARG A 97 3.45 5.04 10.04
CA ARG A 97 3.63 6.45 9.75
C ARG A 97 4.85 6.70 8.87
N TRP A 98 4.70 7.57 7.90
CA TRP A 98 5.85 8.10 7.15
C TRP A 98 6.51 9.22 7.95
N LYS A 99 7.84 9.23 7.97
CA LYS A 99 8.63 10.30 8.56
C LYS A 99 9.55 10.86 7.50
N PHE A 100 9.36 12.12 7.14
CA PHE A 100 10.15 12.76 6.10
C PHE A 100 11.47 13.26 6.66
N VAL A 101 12.59 12.93 6.00
CA VAL A 101 13.93 13.30 6.47
C VAL A 101 14.40 14.66 5.97
N ASN A 102 13.81 15.16 4.88
CA ASN A 102 14.17 16.41 4.21
C ASN A 102 13.08 17.49 4.34
N SER A 103 12.25 17.44 5.38
CA SER A 103 11.16 18.41 5.55
C SER A 103 11.66 19.85 5.67
N ASP A 104 12.83 20.07 6.26
CA ASP A 104 13.45 21.39 6.41
C ASP A 104 14.26 21.87 5.18
N GLU A 105 14.31 21.11 4.08
CA GLU A 105 15.12 21.45 2.90
C GLU A 105 14.62 22.72 2.19
N CYS A 106 13.29 22.90 2.09
CA CYS A 106 12.70 24.13 1.56
C CYS A 106 11.27 24.36 2.10
N LEU A 107 10.70 25.53 1.82
CA LEU A 107 9.31 25.83 2.22
C LEU A 107 8.32 24.80 1.66
N LEU A 108 8.56 24.29 0.45
CA LEU A 108 7.69 23.31 -0.20
C LEU A 108 7.68 21.97 0.56
N THR A 109 8.84 21.43 0.95
CA THR A 109 8.93 20.18 1.74
C THR A 109 8.31 20.35 3.12
N ARG A 110 8.45 21.53 3.72
CA ARG A 110 7.84 21.84 5.03
C ARG A 110 6.31 21.93 4.96
N PHE A 111 5.76 22.50 3.89
CA PHE A 111 4.32 22.49 3.64
C PHE A 111 3.79 21.07 3.34
N GLN A 112 4.55 20.26 2.59
CA GLN A 112 4.20 18.87 2.31
C GLN A 112 4.13 18.03 3.59
N GLU A 113 5.12 18.15 4.47
CA GLU A 113 5.13 17.47 5.76
C GLU A 113 3.90 17.85 6.59
N MET A 114 3.60 19.16 6.76
CA MET A 114 2.43 19.59 7.52
C MET A 114 1.11 19.02 6.97
N SER A 115 0.95 18.98 5.65
CA SER A 115 -0.24 18.43 4.99
C SER A 115 -0.38 16.92 5.21
N LEU A 116 0.72 16.18 5.03
CA LEU A 116 0.75 14.72 5.19
C LEU A 116 0.62 14.30 6.65
N ASP A 117 1.24 15.04 7.58
CA ASP A 117 1.08 14.80 9.02
C ASP A 117 -0.36 15.03 9.48
N TYR A 118 -1.05 16.03 8.93
CA TYR A 118 -2.47 16.23 9.20
C TYR A 118 -3.30 15.04 8.70
N HIS A 119 -3.08 14.58 7.46
CA HIS A 119 -3.78 13.43 6.89
C HIS A 119 -3.54 12.15 7.71
N PHE A 120 -2.30 11.85 8.07
CA PHE A 120 -1.97 10.67 8.86
C PHE A 120 -2.55 10.71 10.28
N LYS A 121 -2.38 11.84 10.98
CA LYS A 121 -2.75 11.96 12.39
C LYS A 121 -4.25 12.15 12.60
N PHE A 122 -4.97 12.77 11.68
CA PHE A 122 -6.41 12.99 11.84
C PHE A 122 -7.26 11.99 11.07
N GLU A 123 -6.92 11.59 9.85
CA GLU A 123 -7.77 10.67 9.08
C GLU A 123 -7.45 9.20 9.39
N GLN A 124 -6.17 8.81 9.41
CA GLN A 124 -5.80 7.39 9.59
C GLN A 124 -5.88 6.92 11.04
N GLU A 125 -5.45 7.74 12.01
CA GLU A 125 -5.64 7.43 13.43
C GLU A 125 -7.14 7.39 13.81
N ALA A 126 -7.95 8.35 13.33
CA ALA A 126 -9.40 8.33 13.60
C ALA A 126 -10.09 7.14 12.93
N GLY A 127 -9.76 6.82 11.68
CA GLY A 127 -10.27 5.63 10.99
C GLY A 127 -9.90 4.34 11.73
N SER A 128 -8.66 4.21 12.19
CA SER A 128 -8.20 3.05 12.94
C SER A 128 -8.88 2.88 14.30
N ILE A 129 -9.26 3.97 14.99
CA ILE A 129 -9.93 3.91 16.30
C ILE A 129 -11.31 3.24 16.18
N VAL A 130 -11.98 3.38 15.04
CA VAL A 130 -13.29 2.76 14.77
C VAL A 130 -13.19 1.45 13.96
N TYR A 131 -11.97 0.95 13.68
CA TYR A 131 -11.73 -0.08 12.66
C TYR A 131 -12.38 0.27 11.30
N SER A 132 -12.56 1.56 11.04
CA SER A 132 -13.10 2.11 9.82
C SER A 132 -12.01 2.16 8.75
N PHE A 133 -12.45 2.16 7.51
CA PHE A 133 -11.56 2.19 6.36
C PHE A 133 -10.67 3.43 6.36
N PHE A 134 -9.38 3.20 6.12
CA PHE A 134 -8.46 4.22 5.64
C PHE A 134 -7.62 3.64 4.50
N GLY A 135 -7.20 4.49 3.56
CA GLY A 135 -6.44 4.04 2.40
C GLY A 135 -5.07 3.48 2.77
N PHE A 136 -4.66 2.38 2.13
CA PHE A 136 -3.25 1.98 2.13
C PHE A 136 -2.45 2.98 1.31
N ASN A 137 -1.35 3.49 1.86
CA ASN A 137 -0.56 4.54 1.23
C ASN A 137 0.45 4.02 0.19
N GLY A 138 0.41 2.71 -0.12
CA GLY A 138 1.26 2.07 -1.12
C GLY A 138 2.62 1.59 -0.63
N THR A 139 3.02 1.91 0.61
CA THR A 139 4.31 1.54 1.22
C THR A 139 4.25 1.67 2.75
N ALA A 140 5.25 1.13 3.44
CA ALA A 140 5.37 1.11 4.89
C ALA A 140 4.17 0.44 5.59
N GLY A 141 3.63 -0.60 4.97
CA GLY A 141 2.54 -1.39 5.52
C GLY A 141 2.81 -2.89 5.47
N VAL A 142 2.17 -3.61 6.39
CA VAL A 142 2.19 -5.08 6.45
C VAL A 142 0.79 -5.59 6.17
N TRP A 143 0.69 -6.38 5.12
CA TRP A 143 -0.54 -7.02 4.68
C TRP A 143 -0.58 -8.49 5.05
N ARG A 144 -1.77 -8.98 5.33
CA ARG A 144 -2.09 -10.41 5.31
C ARG A 144 -2.28 -10.88 3.88
N ILE A 145 -1.53 -11.91 3.48
CA ILE A 145 -1.57 -12.44 2.11
C ILE A 145 -2.96 -13.04 1.80
N SER A 146 -3.62 -13.68 2.76
CA SER A 146 -4.99 -14.18 2.55
C SER A 146 -5.97 -13.06 2.23
N ALA A 147 -5.88 -11.91 2.92
CA ALA A 147 -6.74 -10.75 2.63
C ALA A 147 -6.49 -10.18 1.23
N ILE A 148 -5.22 -10.14 0.79
CA ILE A 148 -4.86 -9.78 -0.59
C ILE A 148 -5.52 -10.74 -1.58
N ASN A 149 -5.44 -12.05 -1.32
CA ASN A 149 -6.00 -13.08 -2.19
C ASN A 149 -7.53 -13.04 -2.25
N ASP A 150 -8.19 -12.86 -1.10
CA ASP A 150 -9.65 -12.73 -0.99
C ASP A 150 -10.17 -11.55 -1.81
N ALA A 151 -9.43 -10.43 -1.79
CA ALA A 151 -9.72 -9.27 -2.59
C ALA A 151 -9.48 -9.47 -4.11
N GLY A 152 -8.83 -10.57 -4.51
CA GLY A 152 -8.48 -10.87 -5.92
C GLY A 152 -7.07 -10.40 -6.34
N GLY A 153 -6.20 -10.10 -5.38
CA GLY A 153 -4.81 -9.72 -5.62
C GLY A 153 -4.61 -8.27 -6.06
N TRP A 154 -3.40 -7.98 -6.57
CA TRP A 154 -3.05 -6.70 -7.17
C TRP A 154 -3.69 -6.56 -8.55
N ASN A 155 -4.32 -5.42 -8.79
CA ASN A 155 -4.99 -5.11 -10.05
C ASN A 155 -4.36 -3.86 -10.68
N ASP A 156 -4.03 -3.95 -11.97
CA ASP A 156 -3.44 -2.87 -12.76
C ASP A 156 -4.47 -1.99 -13.47
N ARG A 157 -5.76 -2.16 -13.17
CA ARG A 157 -6.87 -1.39 -13.76
C ARG A 157 -6.86 0.11 -13.44
N THR A 158 -6.11 0.54 -12.42
CA THR A 158 -5.90 1.95 -12.06
C THR A 158 -4.45 2.24 -11.68
N THR A 159 -4.09 3.51 -11.62
CA THR A 159 -2.76 3.99 -11.18
C THR A 159 -2.61 4.09 -9.65
N VAL A 160 -3.62 3.63 -8.91
CA VAL A 160 -3.73 3.63 -7.44
C VAL A 160 -4.09 2.22 -6.97
N GLU A 161 -3.23 1.27 -7.35
CA GLU A 161 -3.40 -0.16 -7.06
C GLU A 161 -3.48 -0.48 -5.56
N ASP A 162 -2.83 0.35 -4.76
CA ASP A 162 -2.79 0.32 -3.29
C ASP A 162 -4.16 0.65 -2.68
N MET A 163 -4.76 1.75 -3.11
CA MET A 163 -6.09 2.15 -2.70
C MET A 163 -7.15 1.20 -3.25
N ASP A 164 -7.01 0.73 -4.48
CA ASP A 164 -7.91 -0.27 -5.09
C ASP A 164 -7.98 -1.56 -4.26
N LEU A 165 -6.82 -2.07 -3.85
CA LEU A 165 -6.73 -3.23 -2.97
C LEU A 165 -7.33 -2.94 -1.60
N ALA A 166 -7.03 -1.79 -1.00
CA ALA A 166 -7.58 -1.40 0.28
C ALA A 166 -9.13 -1.35 0.26
N VAL A 167 -9.73 -0.71 -0.72
CA VAL A 167 -11.20 -0.63 -0.78
C VAL A 167 -11.81 -2.02 -1.00
N ARG A 168 -11.27 -2.82 -1.93
CA ARG A 168 -11.78 -4.19 -2.15
C ARG A 168 -11.69 -5.05 -0.90
N THR A 169 -10.59 -4.95 -0.16
CA THR A 169 -10.36 -5.72 1.06
C THR A 169 -11.32 -5.28 2.16
N ALA A 170 -11.52 -3.97 2.34
CA ALA A 170 -12.47 -3.43 3.30
C ALA A 170 -13.94 -3.75 2.96
N LEU A 171 -14.32 -3.79 1.68
CA LEU A 171 -15.64 -4.23 1.24
C LEU A 171 -15.94 -5.70 1.56
N LEU A 172 -14.91 -6.51 1.80
CA LEU A 172 -15.02 -7.88 2.27
C LEU A 172 -15.08 -7.98 3.81
N GLY A 173 -15.12 -6.85 4.52
CA GLY A 173 -15.25 -6.79 5.98
C GLY A 173 -13.93 -6.88 6.75
N TRP A 174 -12.79 -6.91 6.04
CA TRP A 174 -11.48 -6.88 6.68
C TRP A 174 -11.21 -5.54 7.35
N LYS A 175 -10.51 -5.58 8.48
CA LYS A 175 -10.17 -4.40 9.29
C LYS A 175 -8.76 -3.93 9.01
N PHE A 176 -8.53 -2.62 9.10
CA PHE A 176 -7.21 -2.01 9.01
C PHE A 176 -6.83 -1.36 10.32
N VAL A 177 -5.53 -1.37 10.63
CA VAL A 177 -4.97 -0.72 11.83
C VAL A 177 -3.84 0.20 11.43
N TYR A 178 -3.87 1.41 11.97
CA TYR A 178 -2.80 2.39 11.81
C TYR A 178 -1.94 2.43 13.09
N VAL A 179 -0.63 2.31 12.94
CA VAL A 179 0.33 2.33 14.06
C VAL A 179 1.25 3.54 13.91
N GLY A 180 0.81 4.68 14.46
CA GLY A 180 1.51 5.97 14.38
C GLY A 180 2.88 6.01 15.07
N ASP A 181 3.09 5.14 16.07
CA ASP A 181 4.34 5.05 16.83
C ASP A 181 5.47 4.37 16.04
N VAL A 182 5.15 3.62 14.99
CA VAL A 182 6.14 3.03 14.09
C VAL A 182 6.32 4.01 12.93
N LYS A 183 7.55 4.50 12.76
CA LYS A 183 7.88 5.52 11.76
C LYS A 183 8.87 4.95 10.76
N VAL A 184 8.58 5.09 9.47
CA VAL A 184 9.47 4.69 8.38
C VAL A 184 9.97 5.95 7.69
N ARG A 185 11.30 6.08 7.57
CA ARG A 185 11.89 7.26 6.93
C ARG A 185 11.68 7.21 5.42
N SER A 186 11.37 8.36 4.83
CA SER A 186 11.32 8.56 3.38
C SER A 186 11.71 9.98 3.00
N GLU A 187 11.95 10.20 1.71
CA GLU A 187 12.31 11.51 1.13
C GLU A 187 11.10 12.14 0.43
N LEU A 188 10.91 13.44 0.62
CA LEU A 188 9.92 14.23 -0.11
C LEU A 188 10.50 14.72 -1.44
N PRO A 189 9.69 14.87 -2.50
CA PRO A 189 10.14 15.46 -3.75
C PRO A 189 10.59 16.91 -3.54
N SER A 190 11.90 17.16 -3.67
CA SER A 190 12.53 18.47 -3.47
C SER A 190 12.29 19.46 -4.62
N THR A 191 11.74 19.01 -5.76
CA THR A 191 11.42 19.87 -6.91
C THR A 191 9.92 20.03 -7.12
N PHE A 192 9.49 21.25 -7.45
CA PHE A 192 8.09 21.54 -7.76
C PHE A 192 7.53 20.68 -8.90
N LYS A 193 8.38 20.37 -9.90
CA LYS A 193 8.00 19.49 -11.02
C LYS A 193 7.65 18.09 -10.52
N ALA A 194 8.52 17.47 -9.71
CA ALA A 194 8.27 16.16 -9.13
C ALA A 194 7.04 16.16 -8.22
N TYR A 195 6.91 17.19 -7.37
CA TYR A 195 5.73 17.38 -6.52
C TYR A 195 4.43 17.48 -7.32
N ARG A 196 4.39 18.28 -8.40
CA ARG A 196 3.21 18.43 -9.25
C ARG A 196 2.79 17.09 -9.89
N PHE A 197 3.75 16.28 -10.36
CA PHE A 197 3.45 14.96 -10.91
C PHE A 197 2.92 14.00 -9.85
N GLN A 198 3.48 14.03 -8.64
CA GLN A 198 3.00 13.23 -7.51
C GLN A 198 1.56 13.61 -7.15
N GLN A 199 1.29 14.90 -6.97
CA GLN A 199 -0.05 15.39 -6.63
C GLN A 199 -1.08 15.10 -7.73
N HIS A 200 -0.72 15.25 -9.00
CA HIS A 200 -1.63 14.89 -10.10
C HIS A 200 -2.04 13.42 -10.03
N ARG A 201 -1.10 12.50 -9.75
CA ARG A 201 -1.42 11.07 -9.58
C ARG A 201 -2.33 10.85 -8.37
N TRP A 202 -2.06 11.52 -7.26
CA TRP A 202 -2.83 11.39 -6.02
C TRP A 202 -4.21 12.02 -6.08
N SER A 203 -4.45 13.02 -6.93
CA SER A 203 -5.79 13.59 -7.14
C SER A 203 -6.58 12.84 -8.21
N CYS A 204 -5.97 12.48 -9.35
CA CYS A 204 -6.69 11.87 -10.46
C CYS A 204 -6.91 10.35 -10.29
N GLY A 205 -6.00 9.66 -9.60
CA GLY A 205 -6.07 8.22 -9.36
C GLY A 205 -7.31 7.81 -8.56
N PRO A 206 -7.50 8.33 -7.33
CA PRO A 206 -8.65 8.01 -6.49
C PRO A 206 -9.99 8.34 -7.17
N ALA A 207 -10.05 9.43 -7.92
CA ALA A 207 -11.28 9.82 -8.61
C ALA A 207 -11.65 8.91 -9.79
N ASN A 208 -10.66 8.29 -10.44
CA ASN A 208 -10.91 7.24 -11.42
C ASN A 208 -11.31 5.93 -10.74
N LEU A 209 -10.66 5.58 -9.63
CA LEU A 209 -10.97 4.40 -8.84
C LEU A 209 -12.41 4.45 -8.31
N PHE A 210 -12.81 5.56 -7.70
CA PHE A 210 -14.14 5.75 -7.13
C PHE A 210 -15.24 5.50 -8.17
N LYS A 211 -15.09 6.01 -9.39
CA LYS A 211 -16.06 5.73 -10.48
C LYS A 211 -16.15 4.26 -10.85
N LYS A 212 -15.02 3.55 -10.86
CA LYS A 212 -14.96 2.13 -11.19
C LYS A 212 -15.55 1.26 -10.08
N MET A 213 -15.39 1.70 -8.83
CA MET A 213 -15.88 1.02 -7.64
C MET A 213 -17.26 1.46 -7.17
N LEU A 214 -17.87 2.46 -7.81
CA LEU A 214 -19.14 3.05 -7.37
C LEU A 214 -20.26 2.01 -7.25
N VAL A 215 -20.35 1.09 -8.21
CA VAL A 215 -21.36 0.01 -8.19
C VAL A 215 -21.08 -0.96 -7.03
N ASP A 216 -19.84 -1.43 -6.92
CA ASP A 216 -19.41 -2.36 -5.87
C ASP A 216 -19.65 -1.78 -4.46
N ILE A 217 -19.47 -0.47 -4.29
CA ILE A 217 -19.72 0.25 -3.03
C ILE A 217 -21.23 0.34 -2.73
N LEU A 218 -22.05 0.66 -3.74
CA LEU A 218 -23.50 0.85 -3.56
C LEU A 218 -24.24 -0.46 -3.29
N GLU A 219 -23.76 -1.57 -3.85
CA GLU A 219 -24.35 -2.90 -3.62
C GLU A 219 -24.01 -3.46 -2.23
N ASN A 220 -22.95 -2.95 -1.59
CA ASN A 220 -22.46 -3.44 -0.31
C ASN A 220 -23.01 -2.59 0.85
N LYS A 221 -24.10 -3.06 1.47
CA LYS A 221 -24.85 -2.36 2.54
C LYS A 221 -23.99 -1.93 3.74
N VAL A 222 -22.86 -2.60 3.98
CA VAL A 222 -21.93 -2.31 5.08
C VAL A 222 -21.23 -0.95 4.90
N TYR A 223 -20.99 -0.52 3.66
CA TYR A 223 -20.21 0.70 3.37
C TYR A 223 -21.05 1.98 3.24
N ILE A 224 -22.36 1.86 3.02
CA ILE A 224 -23.28 3.01 2.98
C ILE A 224 -23.26 3.76 4.33
N TYR A 225 -23.16 3.04 5.45
CA TYR A 225 -23.07 3.66 6.78
C TYR A 225 -21.73 4.40 7.01
N LEU A 226 -20.61 3.84 6.54
CA LEU A 226 -19.28 4.44 6.68
C LEU A 226 -19.10 5.69 5.82
N ILE A 227 -19.64 5.71 4.60
CA ILE A 227 -19.63 6.88 3.71
C ILE A 227 -20.52 8.00 4.27
N LEU A 228 -21.63 7.66 4.93
CA LEU A 228 -22.53 8.65 5.51
C LEU A 228 -21.94 9.31 6.78
N GLU A 229 -21.19 8.57 7.60
CA GLU A 229 -20.44 9.17 8.73
C GLU A 229 -19.33 10.13 8.26
N ASP A 230 -18.69 9.82 7.13
CA ASP A 230 -17.63 10.65 6.53
C ASP A 230 -18.16 11.96 5.89
N THR A 231 -19.48 12.08 5.70
CA THR A 231 -20.15 13.30 5.21
C THR A 231 -20.58 14.28 6.30
N SER A 232 -20.30 13.98 7.58
CA SER A 232 -20.54 14.93 8.67
C SER A 232 -19.73 16.22 8.45
N PRO A 233 -20.30 17.42 8.66
CA PRO A 233 -19.60 18.70 8.43
C PRO A 233 -18.38 18.92 9.33
N HIS A 234 -18.11 18.01 10.28
CA HIS A 234 -17.00 18.07 11.23
C HIS A 234 -15.85 17.10 10.94
N THR A 235 -15.96 16.23 9.93
CA THR A 235 -14.86 15.36 9.45
C THR A 235 -14.29 15.92 8.15
N PRO A 236 -13.00 16.28 8.10
CA PRO A 236 -12.37 16.79 6.90
C PRO A 236 -11.83 15.62 6.09
N SER A 237 -12.67 14.71 5.60
CA SER A 237 -12.26 13.74 4.58
C SER A 237 -12.00 14.47 3.27
N CYS A 238 -10.73 14.75 3.02
CA CYS A 238 -10.28 15.38 1.80
C CYS A 238 -10.43 14.41 0.60
N CYS A 239 -10.43 13.10 0.86
CA CYS A 239 -10.54 12.06 -0.16
C CYS A 239 -11.91 11.96 -0.81
N LEU A 240 -13.03 12.16 -0.10
CA LEU A 240 -14.37 12.13 -0.74
C LEU A 240 -14.81 13.47 -1.32
N LYS A 241 -14.49 14.60 -0.67
CA LYS A 241 -14.93 15.93 -1.15
C LYS A 241 -14.29 16.35 -2.48
N PHE A 242 -13.12 15.82 -2.83
CA PHE A 242 -12.50 16.05 -4.14
C PHE A 242 -13.17 15.29 -5.31
N ASN A 243 -14.04 14.30 -5.05
CA ASN A 243 -14.52 13.36 -6.07
C ASN A 243 -15.73 13.82 -6.90
N LEU A 244 -16.40 14.93 -6.56
CA LEU A 244 -17.52 15.45 -7.36
C LEU A 244 -17.10 16.04 -8.72
N LEU A 245 -15.80 16.30 -8.94
CA LEU A 245 -15.29 16.86 -10.19
C LEU A 245 -14.89 15.83 -11.25
N CYS A 246 -14.87 14.54 -10.91
CA CYS A 246 -14.48 13.52 -11.87
C CYS A 246 -15.69 12.63 -12.12
N ARG A 247 -16.32 12.79 -13.29
CA ARG A 247 -17.57 12.11 -13.68
C ARG A 247 -17.46 11.23 -14.95
N LYS A 248 -16.28 10.70 -15.27
CA LYS A 248 -16.06 9.84 -16.46
C LYS A 248 -15.11 8.68 -16.18
N CYS A 249 -15.55 7.44 -16.45
CA CYS A 249 -14.74 6.21 -16.66
C CYS A 249 -14.83 5.07 -15.61
N HIS A 250 -16.06 4.59 -15.39
CA HIS A 250 -16.58 3.21 -15.50
C HIS A 250 -15.69 1.92 -15.59
N PHE A 251 -16.24 0.86 -14.95
CA PHE A 251 -16.18 -0.63 -15.13
C PHE A 251 -14.91 -1.40 -14.68
N GLY A 252 -14.95 -2.58 -14.05
CA GLY A 252 -16.03 -3.47 -13.55
C GLY A 252 -15.52 -4.93 -13.37
N ALA A 253 -16.03 -5.61 -12.33
CA ALA A 253 -16.30 -7.07 -12.16
C ALA A 253 -15.21 -8.12 -11.78
N ASN A 254 -15.48 -8.78 -10.62
CA ASN A 254 -15.65 -10.24 -10.32
C ASN A 254 -14.52 -11.27 -10.58
N SER A 255 -14.26 -12.34 -9.81
CA SER A 255 -14.75 -12.92 -8.54
C SER A 255 -13.97 -14.23 -8.20
N THR A 256 -13.62 -14.46 -6.92
CA THR A 256 -13.59 -15.71 -6.08
C THR A 256 -12.99 -17.07 -6.52
N CYS A 257 -12.17 -17.72 -5.64
CA CYS A 257 -12.45 -19.04 -5.00
C CYS A 257 -11.43 -19.49 -3.91
N CYS A 258 -11.98 -20.08 -2.82
CA CYS A 258 -11.54 -20.97 -1.70
C CYS A 258 -10.26 -21.86 -1.85
N THR A 259 -9.53 -22.44 -0.86
CA THR A 259 -9.67 -22.73 0.60
C THR A 259 -8.34 -23.29 1.22
N THR A 260 -8.06 -22.95 2.49
CA THR A 260 -7.43 -23.68 3.64
C THR A 260 -5.93 -24.11 3.75
N SER A 261 -5.34 -23.67 4.89
CA SER A 261 -4.45 -24.34 5.88
C SER A 261 -2.95 -23.92 5.99
N SER A 262 -2.46 -23.82 7.24
CA SER A 262 -1.55 -22.80 7.82
C SER A 262 -0.11 -23.23 8.18
N SER A 263 0.87 -22.31 8.02
CA SER A 263 2.09 -22.17 8.85
C SER A 263 2.79 -20.80 8.61
N LEU A 264 3.08 -20.05 9.69
CA LEU A 264 3.44 -18.61 9.70
C LEU A 264 4.85 -18.28 9.13
N GLY A 265 4.93 -17.94 7.84
CA GLY A 265 6.07 -17.25 7.22
C GLY A 265 5.85 -15.74 7.01
N ARG A 266 6.92 -14.96 6.82
CA ARG A 266 6.85 -13.51 6.55
C ARG A 266 7.66 -13.16 5.29
N LEU A 267 7.11 -12.30 4.43
CA LEU A 267 7.73 -11.78 3.22
C LEU A 267 8.00 -10.28 3.38
N LEU A 268 9.16 -9.82 2.95
CA LEU A 268 9.51 -8.41 2.80
C LEU A 268 9.68 -8.13 1.31
N LEU A 269 8.88 -7.23 0.77
CA LEU A 269 8.90 -6.82 -0.62
C LEU A 269 9.44 -5.39 -0.71
N ILE A 270 10.51 -5.24 -1.47
CA ILE A 270 11.13 -3.97 -1.82
C ILE A 270 10.90 -3.78 -3.32
N HIS A 271 10.18 -2.72 -3.68
CA HIS A 271 9.86 -2.38 -5.06
C HIS A 271 10.49 -1.04 -5.46
#